data_AF-A0A9X8N7T5-F1
#
_entry.id   AF-A0A9X8N7T5-F1
#
_cell.length_a   1.000
_cell.length_b   1.000
_cell.length_c   1.000
_cell.angle_alpha   90.00
_cell.angle_beta   90.00
_cell.angle_gamma   90.00
#
_symmetry.space_group_name_H-M   'P 1'
#
loop_
_entity.id
_entity.type
_entity.pdbx_description
1 polymer ?
#
loop_
_entity_poly.entity_id
_entity_poly.type
_entity_poly.pdbx_seq_one_letter_code
_entity_poly.pdbx_strand_id
1 'polypeptide(L)'
;MRLSDERKKLLWGAAKTFRDQFEGSPAEEYLVGHRCLNQETVDHFSLGYVGDSAPSGFEQYRGTVAVPYLRRGALGNWSVMSIRFRCVRPECVKNADGTFREEEVHTGHGKMQSMAGDTHRVYNTLAVQQEAEEIAVCEGEPDTWTAKMCGLPAVGIQGVKGWKSHFDKLFVGYKRVWVLADGDDAGMEFAETVANRLPSGLVVPMGAGMDVNKTYKNHGREAVLNKVGRA
;
A
#
# COMPACT_ATOMS: atom_id res chain seq x y z
N MET A 1 10.91 -2.80 16.85
CA MET A 1 11.52 -1.67 17.58
C MET A 1 10.41 -0.80 18.16
N ARG A 2 10.52 -0.38 19.43
CA ARG A 2 9.58 0.55 20.08
C ARG A 2 9.96 1.98 19.70
N LEU A 3 9.00 2.77 19.23
CA LEU A 3 9.21 4.20 18.98
C LEU A 3 9.20 4.98 20.30
N SER A 4 10.02 6.04 20.40
CA SER A 4 9.89 7.04 21.45
C SER A 4 8.55 7.78 21.34
N ASP A 5 8.10 8.38 22.44
CA ASP A 5 6.81 9.09 22.42
C ASP A 5 6.88 10.37 21.58
N GLU A 6 8.03 11.04 21.51
CA GLU A 6 8.24 12.16 20.59
C GLU A 6 8.13 11.72 19.13
N ARG A 7 8.73 10.57 18.78
CA ARG A 7 8.64 10.03 17.42
C ARG A 7 7.22 9.68 17.04
N LYS A 8 6.44 9.10 17.96
CA LYS A 8 5.01 8.84 17.73
C LYS A 8 4.22 10.13 17.53
N LYS A 9 4.45 11.16 18.36
CA LYS A 9 3.79 12.47 18.23
C LYS A 9 4.13 13.12 16.90
N LEU A 10 5.41 13.09 16.49
CA LEU A 10 5.87 13.62 15.20
C LEU A 10 5.16 12.94 14.03
N LEU A 11 5.19 11.60 13.97
CA LEU A 11 4.57 10.85 12.88
C LEU A 11 3.04 11.02 12.85
N TRP A 12 2.40 11.06 14.01
CA TRP A 12 0.96 11.31 14.11
C TRP A 12 0.58 12.71 13.61
N GLY A 13 1.32 13.73 14.07
CA GLY A 13 1.11 15.11 13.64
C GLY A 13 1.31 15.26 12.13
N ALA A 14 2.40 14.72 11.59
CA ALA A 14 2.69 14.76 10.16
C ALA A 14 1.60 14.05 9.33
N ALA A 15 1.18 12.84 9.72
CA ALA A 15 0.12 12.12 9.01
C ALA A 15 -1.20 12.90 8.99
N LYS A 16 -1.57 13.56 10.11
CA LYS A 16 -2.75 14.45 10.15
C LYS A 16 -2.58 15.62 9.18
N THR A 17 -1.45 16.33 9.25
CA THR A 17 -1.16 17.45 8.35
C THR A 17 -1.20 17.06 6.88
N PHE A 18 -0.73 15.88 6.50
CA PHE A 18 -0.78 15.41 5.12
C PHE A 18 -2.19 15.03 4.68
N ARG A 19 -2.96 14.37 5.56
CA ARG A 19 -4.35 14.04 5.27
C ARG A 19 -5.20 15.29 5.05
N ASP A 20 -4.99 16.32 5.87
CA ASP A 20 -5.70 17.60 5.75
C ASP A 20 -5.32 18.37 4.45
N GLN A 21 -4.26 17.94 3.73
CA GLN A 21 -3.83 18.48 2.44
C GLN A 21 -4.24 17.61 1.24
N PHE A 22 -5.01 16.53 1.44
CA PHE A 22 -5.34 15.59 0.37
C PHE A 22 -6.36 16.15 -0.64
N GLU A 23 -7.43 16.78 -0.16
CA GLU A 23 -8.50 17.33 -1.00
C GLU A 23 -7.97 18.45 -1.91
N GLY A 24 -8.32 18.39 -3.20
CA GLY A 24 -7.86 19.31 -4.24
C GLY A 24 -6.39 19.13 -4.64
N SER A 25 -5.71 18.09 -4.14
CA SER A 25 -4.28 17.90 -4.39
C SER A 25 -3.99 17.03 -5.63
N PRO A 26 -2.75 17.07 -6.17
CA PRO A 26 -2.30 16.10 -7.17
C PRO A 26 -2.40 14.64 -6.73
N ALA A 27 -2.37 14.36 -5.42
CA ALA A 27 -2.54 12.99 -4.91
C ALA A 27 -3.99 12.50 -5.07
N GLU A 28 -4.98 13.37 -4.84
CA GLU A 28 -6.38 13.03 -5.07
C GLU A 28 -6.65 12.81 -6.56
N GLU A 29 -6.19 13.75 -7.41
CA GLU A 29 -6.33 13.62 -8.87
C GLU A 29 -5.74 12.29 -9.36
N TYR A 30 -4.56 11.93 -8.87
CA TYR A 30 -3.90 10.68 -9.25
C TYR A 30 -4.58 9.44 -8.67
N LEU A 31 -4.89 9.41 -7.36
CA LEU A 31 -5.40 8.19 -6.72
C LEU A 31 -6.89 7.95 -7.03
N VAL A 32 -7.71 8.99 -6.92
CA VAL A 32 -9.16 8.88 -7.14
C VAL A 32 -9.46 8.97 -8.63
N GLY A 33 -8.92 10.01 -9.29
CA GLY A 33 -9.20 10.28 -10.70
C GLY A 33 -8.59 9.27 -11.66
N HIS A 34 -7.31 8.89 -11.46
CA HIS A 34 -6.60 8.01 -12.40
C HIS A 34 -6.50 6.54 -11.94
N ARG A 35 -6.26 6.30 -10.64
CA ARG A 35 -6.12 4.95 -10.08
C ARG A 35 -7.43 4.35 -9.57
N CYS A 36 -8.53 5.10 -9.66
CA CYS A 36 -9.89 4.68 -9.33
C CYS A 36 -10.08 4.20 -7.88
N LEU A 37 -9.29 4.71 -6.93
CA LEU A 37 -9.56 4.49 -5.51
C LEU A 37 -10.80 5.27 -5.08
N ASN A 38 -11.65 4.67 -4.25
CA ASN A 38 -12.77 5.37 -3.63
C ASN A 38 -12.33 6.12 -2.35
N GLN A 39 -13.14 7.10 -1.94
CA GLN A 39 -12.84 7.92 -0.76
C GLN A 39 -12.79 7.09 0.53
N GLU A 40 -13.64 6.08 0.67
CA GLU A 40 -13.63 5.19 1.85
C GLU A 40 -12.27 4.50 2.03
N THR A 41 -11.64 4.06 0.94
CA THR A 41 -10.32 3.44 0.95
C THR A 41 -9.24 4.45 1.30
N VAL A 42 -9.29 5.65 0.72
CA VAL A 42 -8.39 6.76 1.06
C VAL A 42 -8.44 7.06 2.56
N ASP A 43 -9.64 7.16 3.12
CA ASP A 43 -9.88 7.45 4.54
C ASP A 43 -9.42 6.31 5.45
N HIS A 44 -9.73 5.05 5.08
CA HIS A 44 -9.32 3.86 5.82
C HIS A 44 -7.81 3.80 6.02
N PHE A 45 -7.05 4.11 4.98
CA PHE A 45 -5.59 4.13 5.04
C PHE A 45 -5.02 5.47 5.52
N SER A 46 -5.87 6.47 5.76
CA SER A 46 -5.47 7.85 6.08
C SER A 46 -4.41 8.39 5.11
N LEU A 47 -4.60 8.11 3.81
CA LEU A 47 -3.70 8.64 2.78
C LEU A 47 -3.76 10.18 2.79
N GLY A 48 -2.64 10.80 2.50
CA GLY A 48 -2.52 12.25 2.50
C GLY A 48 -1.62 12.75 1.39
N TYR A 49 -1.48 14.07 1.27
CA TYR A 49 -0.56 14.70 0.34
C TYR A 49 0.51 15.49 1.09
N VAL A 50 1.77 15.33 0.68
CA VAL A 50 2.87 16.16 1.16
C VAL A 50 2.90 17.44 0.33
N GLY A 51 2.08 18.40 0.74
CA GLY A 51 1.98 19.74 0.12
C GLY A 51 2.84 20.78 0.81
N ASP A 52 2.49 22.06 0.65
CA ASP A 52 3.28 23.22 1.11
C ASP A 52 3.40 23.34 2.63
N SER A 53 2.43 22.81 3.37
CA SER A 53 2.43 22.81 4.83
C SER A 53 3.17 21.62 5.45
N ALA A 54 4.04 20.95 4.69
CA ALA A 54 4.85 19.85 5.21
C ALA A 54 5.70 20.31 6.42
N PRO A 55 5.64 19.60 7.56
CA PRO A 55 6.45 19.95 8.73
C PRO A 55 7.93 19.63 8.51
N SER A 56 8.78 20.22 9.34
CA SER A 56 10.23 20.06 9.23
C SER A 56 10.70 18.60 9.28
N GLY A 57 11.59 18.27 8.35
CA GLY A 57 12.11 16.91 8.13
C GLY A 57 11.27 16.09 7.14
N PHE A 58 10.25 16.68 6.52
CA PHE A 58 9.42 16.02 5.50
C PHE A 58 9.37 16.77 4.17
N GLU A 59 9.98 17.95 4.09
CA GLU A 59 9.95 18.81 2.89
C GLU A 59 10.54 18.14 1.65
N GLN A 60 11.52 17.26 1.82
CA GLN A 60 12.08 16.48 0.70
C GLN A 60 11.07 15.53 0.03
N TYR A 61 9.97 15.22 0.70
CA TYR A 61 8.91 14.36 0.18
C TYR A 61 7.76 15.14 -0.47
N ARG A 62 7.88 16.46 -0.68
CA ARG A 62 6.84 17.24 -1.37
C ARG A 62 6.50 16.66 -2.74
N GLY A 63 5.22 16.72 -3.11
CA GLY A 63 4.69 16.14 -4.34
C GLY A 63 4.49 14.62 -4.29
N THR A 64 4.35 14.05 -3.08
CA THR A 64 4.11 12.61 -2.87
C THR A 64 2.81 12.39 -2.10
N VAL A 65 2.22 11.21 -2.28
CA VAL A 65 1.20 10.70 -1.35
C VAL A 65 1.90 10.23 -0.08
N ALA A 66 1.44 10.72 1.07
CA ALA A 66 1.81 10.19 2.37
C ALA A 66 1.03 8.90 2.64
N VAL A 67 1.76 7.83 2.93
CA VAL A 67 1.24 6.47 3.18
C VAL A 67 1.58 6.07 4.61
N PRO A 68 0.71 6.36 5.60
CA PRO A 68 1.00 6.07 6.99
C PRO A 68 0.79 4.58 7.29
N TYR A 69 1.73 4.01 8.05
CA TYR A 69 1.64 2.66 8.59
C TYR A 69 0.90 2.71 9.92
N LEU A 70 -0.42 2.66 9.84
CA LEU A 70 -1.32 2.71 10.97
C LEU A 70 -1.27 1.41 11.77
N ARG A 71 -1.30 1.53 13.10
CA ARG A 71 -1.53 0.38 13.99
C ARG A 71 -2.45 0.76 15.13
N ARG A 72 -3.14 -0.24 15.67
CA ARG A 72 -3.82 -0.17 16.96
C ARG A 72 -2.96 -0.81 18.04
N GLY A 73 -2.64 -0.05 19.09
CA GLY A 73 -1.92 -0.55 20.26
C GLY A 73 -2.76 -1.51 21.09
N ALA A 74 -2.14 -2.24 22.02
CA ALA A 74 -2.83 -3.19 22.89
C ALA A 74 -3.95 -2.55 23.73
N LEU A 75 -3.82 -1.27 24.06
CA LEU A 75 -4.83 -0.48 24.77
C LEU A 75 -5.85 0.19 23.83
N GLY A 76 -5.91 -0.22 22.57
CA GLY A 76 -6.84 0.31 21.57
C GLY A 76 -6.44 1.66 20.96
N ASN A 77 -5.35 2.28 21.41
CA ASN A 77 -4.90 3.59 20.94
C ASN A 77 -4.29 3.51 19.54
N TRP A 78 -4.58 4.51 18.70
CA TRP A 78 -3.96 4.63 17.38
C TRP A 78 -2.51 5.12 17.48
N SER A 79 -1.69 4.69 16.53
CA SER A 79 -0.32 5.18 16.34
C SER A 79 0.13 5.00 14.90
N VAL A 80 0.99 5.90 14.42
CA VAL A 80 1.67 5.79 13.12
C VAL A 80 3.09 5.26 13.36
N MET A 81 3.44 4.15 12.72
CA MET A 81 4.74 3.49 12.89
C MET A 81 5.83 4.01 11.95
N SER A 82 5.42 4.39 10.76
CA SER A 82 6.24 5.03 9.71
C SER A 82 5.30 5.68 8.72
N ILE A 83 5.85 6.55 7.87
CA ILE A 83 5.15 7.10 6.71
C ILE A 83 6.06 6.82 5.52
N ARG A 84 5.49 6.24 4.46
CA ARG A 84 6.16 6.11 3.16
C ARG A 84 5.56 7.10 2.18
N PHE A 85 6.28 7.36 1.10
CA PHE A 85 5.99 8.47 0.20
C PHE A 85 5.94 7.98 -1.24
N ARG A 86 4.74 7.97 -1.82
CA ARG A 86 4.52 7.56 -3.21
C ARG A 86 4.61 8.79 -4.11
N CYS A 87 5.57 8.83 -5.01
CA CYS A 87 5.71 9.97 -5.92
C CYS A 87 4.48 10.12 -6.84
N VAL A 88 3.93 11.33 -6.90
CA VAL A 88 2.86 11.76 -7.82
C VAL A 88 3.19 13.09 -8.47
N ARG A 89 4.49 13.44 -8.52
CA ARG A 89 4.94 14.68 -9.16
C ARG A 89 4.57 14.65 -10.65
N PRO A 90 4.04 15.74 -11.23
CA PRO A 90 3.56 15.76 -12.61
C PRO A 90 4.60 15.27 -13.63
N GLU A 91 5.86 15.65 -13.47
CA GLU A 91 6.95 15.21 -14.35
C GLU A 91 7.19 13.68 -14.34
N CYS A 92 6.77 12.99 -13.27
CA CYS A 92 6.91 11.55 -13.13
C CYS A 92 5.70 10.77 -13.65
N VAL A 93 4.50 11.31 -13.44
CA VAL A 93 3.24 10.58 -13.67
C VAL A 93 2.40 11.13 -14.83
N LYS A 94 2.73 12.31 -15.37
CA LYS A 94 2.01 12.92 -16.51
C LYS A 94 2.89 13.05 -17.75
N ASN A 95 2.26 12.94 -18.92
CA ASN A 95 2.80 13.26 -20.23
C ASN A 95 2.87 14.80 -20.40
N ALA A 96 3.53 15.24 -21.47
CA ALA A 96 3.65 16.68 -21.78
C ALA A 96 2.29 17.35 -22.07
N ASP A 97 1.29 16.58 -22.48
CA ASP A 97 -0.08 17.04 -22.72
C ASP A 97 -0.95 17.07 -21.45
N GLY A 98 -0.39 16.71 -20.29
CA GLY A 98 -1.09 16.68 -19.00
C GLY A 98 -1.86 15.39 -18.70
N THR A 99 -1.92 14.43 -19.63
CA THR A 99 -2.53 13.11 -19.39
C THR A 99 -1.65 12.25 -18.50
N PHE A 100 -2.22 11.31 -17.75
CA PHE A 100 -1.43 10.37 -16.95
C PHE A 100 -0.73 9.33 -17.82
N ARG A 101 0.49 8.98 -17.43
CA ARG A 101 1.28 7.92 -18.07
C ARG A 101 0.78 6.55 -17.63
N GLU A 102 0.72 5.61 -18.57
CA GLU A 102 0.55 4.20 -18.21
C GLU A 102 1.85 3.63 -17.61
N GLU A 103 3.01 4.06 -18.14
CA GLU A 103 4.33 3.72 -17.60
C GLU A 103 5.03 4.99 -17.07
N GLU A 104 5.15 5.04 -15.75
CA GLU A 104 5.70 6.19 -15.03
C GLU A 104 7.23 6.23 -15.09
N VAL A 105 7.79 7.44 -15.07
CA VAL A 105 9.25 7.64 -15.13
C VAL A 105 9.70 8.39 -13.89
N HIS A 106 10.51 7.75 -13.04
CA HIS A 106 11.03 8.36 -11.81
C HIS A 106 12.55 8.51 -11.92
N THR A 107 13.02 9.74 -12.14
CA THR A 107 14.46 10.02 -12.32
C THR A 107 15.04 10.60 -11.04
N GLY A 108 16.10 9.98 -10.50
CA GLY A 108 16.76 10.44 -9.28
C GLY A 108 16.06 10.05 -7.97
N HIS A 109 14.91 9.37 -8.03
CA HIS A 109 14.23 8.79 -6.87
C HIS A 109 13.39 7.57 -7.27
N GLY A 110 12.99 6.77 -6.29
CA GLY A 110 12.07 5.65 -6.51
C GLY A 110 10.59 6.08 -6.59
N LYS A 111 9.76 5.19 -7.15
CA LYS A 111 8.29 5.29 -7.17
C LYS A 111 7.72 5.37 -5.75
N MET A 112 8.26 4.56 -4.83
CA MET A 112 7.95 4.57 -3.40
C MET A 112 9.21 4.87 -2.59
N GLN A 113 9.14 5.86 -1.71
CA GLN A 113 10.26 6.35 -0.90
C GLN A 113 10.00 6.08 0.58
N SER A 114 11.07 5.92 1.36
CA SER A 114 11.02 5.61 2.78
C SER A 114 11.77 6.67 3.58
N MET A 115 11.35 6.87 4.84
CA MET A 115 12.14 7.67 5.77
C MET A 115 13.50 7.03 6.03
N ALA A 116 14.52 7.85 6.29
CA ALA A 116 15.80 7.36 6.78
C ALA A 116 15.61 6.51 8.04
N GLY A 117 16.24 5.32 8.06
CA GLY A 117 16.12 4.35 9.15
C GLY A 117 14.80 3.57 9.20
N ASP A 118 13.89 3.75 8.23
CA ASP A 118 12.73 2.88 8.12
C ASP A 118 13.15 1.46 7.75
N THR A 119 12.41 0.49 8.27
CA THR A 119 12.70 -0.93 8.07
C THR A 119 11.45 -1.62 7.58
N HIS A 120 11.59 -2.68 6.79
CA HIS A 120 10.44 -3.38 6.22
C HIS A 120 9.41 -3.82 7.29
N ARG A 121 8.13 -3.60 6.98
CA ARG A 121 6.96 -3.88 7.85
C ARG A 121 5.85 -4.43 6.99
N VAL A 122 5.01 -5.26 7.59
CA VAL A 122 3.70 -5.55 7.01
C VAL A 122 2.88 -4.26 6.98
N TYR A 123 2.43 -3.86 5.81
CA TYR A 123 1.49 -2.76 5.63
C TYR A 123 0.07 -3.27 5.90
N ASN A 124 -0.80 -2.39 6.42
CA ASN A 124 -2.17 -2.71 6.83
C ASN A 124 -2.30 -3.85 7.86
N THR A 125 -1.54 -3.82 8.95
CA THR A 125 -1.67 -4.84 10.02
C THR A 125 -3.06 -4.87 10.68
N LEU A 126 -3.96 -3.96 10.35
CA LEU A 126 -5.36 -4.05 10.78
C LEU A 126 -6.08 -5.21 10.10
N ALA A 127 -5.68 -5.63 8.90
CA ALA A 127 -6.26 -6.78 8.21
C ALA A 127 -6.05 -8.09 8.98
N VAL A 128 -4.88 -8.27 9.60
CA VAL A 128 -4.60 -9.47 10.42
C VAL A 128 -5.31 -9.46 11.78
N GLN A 129 -5.93 -8.34 12.16
CA GLN A 129 -6.71 -8.22 13.39
C GLN A 129 -8.21 -8.46 13.16
N GLN A 130 -8.63 -8.59 11.90
CA GLN A 130 -10.02 -8.87 11.55
C GLN A 130 -10.32 -10.36 11.74
N GLU A 131 -11.51 -10.65 12.22
CA GLU A 131 -12.04 -12.02 12.24
C GLU A 131 -12.40 -12.42 10.80
N ALA A 132 -11.44 -13.04 10.12
CA ALA A 132 -11.58 -13.50 8.75
C ALA A 132 -10.90 -14.86 8.58
N GLU A 133 -11.52 -15.74 7.79
CA GLU A 133 -10.96 -17.06 7.49
C GLU A 133 -9.90 -17.02 6.38
N GLU A 134 -9.87 -15.94 5.60
CA GLU A 134 -8.94 -15.76 4.49
C GLU A 134 -8.38 -14.34 4.46
N ILE A 135 -7.18 -14.20 3.90
CA ILE A 135 -6.48 -12.92 3.78
C ILE A 135 -5.64 -12.88 2.50
N ALA A 136 -5.46 -11.70 1.93
CA ALA A 136 -4.59 -11.47 0.79
C ALA A 136 -3.25 -10.84 1.20
N VAL A 137 -2.18 -11.24 0.53
CA VAL A 137 -0.85 -10.62 0.60
C VAL A 137 -0.53 -10.03 -0.76
N CYS A 138 -0.18 -8.75 -0.79
CA CYS A 138 0.17 -8.00 -2.01
C CYS A 138 1.63 -7.52 -1.97
N GLU A 139 2.22 -7.26 -3.14
CA GLU A 139 3.60 -6.77 -3.32
C GLU A 139 3.83 -5.30 -2.97
N GLY A 140 2.74 -4.55 -2.75
CA GLY A 140 2.83 -3.13 -2.53
C GLY A 140 1.61 -2.54 -1.83
N GLU A 141 1.79 -1.32 -1.35
CA GLU A 141 0.72 -0.54 -0.74
C GLU A 141 -0.44 -0.26 -1.74
N PRO A 142 -0.21 0.12 -3.01
CA PRO A 142 -1.30 0.35 -3.97
C PRO A 142 -2.22 -0.85 -4.23
N ASP A 143 -1.64 -2.04 -4.36
CA ASP A 143 -2.41 -3.27 -4.54
C ASP A 143 -3.17 -3.64 -3.28
N THR A 144 -2.57 -3.38 -2.11
CA THR A 144 -3.25 -3.53 -0.82
C THR A 144 -4.48 -2.63 -0.73
N TRP A 145 -4.37 -1.38 -1.18
CA TRP A 145 -5.51 -0.45 -1.21
C TRP A 145 -6.63 -0.97 -2.11
N THR A 146 -6.28 -1.42 -3.31
CA THR A 146 -7.25 -1.92 -4.29
C THR A 146 -7.91 -3.22 -3.83
N ALA A 147 -7.13 -4.17 -3.29
CA ALA A 147 -7.67 -5.42 -2.73
C ALA A 147 -8.64 -5.14 -1.58
N LYS A 148 -8.29 -4.20 -0.68
CA LYS A 148 -9.17 -3.74 0.40
C LYS A 148 -10.45 -3.11 -0.13
N MET A 149 -10.36 -2.26 -1.15
CA MET A 149 -11.50 -1.64 -1.82
C MET A 149 -12.43 -2.69 -2.45
N CYS A 150 -11.87 -3.80 -2.94
CA CYS A 150 -12.66 -4.93 -3.47
C CYS A 150 -13.36 -5.75 -2.37
N GLY A 151 -13.03 -5.51 -1.09
CA GLY A 151 -13.59 -6.22 0.06
C GLY A 151 -12.73 -7.37 0.57
N LEU A 152 -11.47 -7.47 0.14
CA LEU A 152 -10.53 -8.47 0.65
C LEU A 152 -9.78 -7.92 1.88
N PRO A 153 -9.72 -8.64 3.01
CA PRO A 153 -8.71 -8.38 4.02
C PRO A 153 -7.34 -8.54 3.36
N ALA A 154 -6.53 -7.48 3.34
CA ALA A 154 -5.29 -7.47 2.57
C ALA A 154 -4.15 -6.77 3.32
N VAL A 155 -2.95 -7.32 3.20
CA VAL A 155 -1.70 -6.72 3.67
C VAL A 155 -0.72 -6.51 2.52
N GLY A 156 0.19 -5.56 2.69
CA GLY A 156 1.25 -5.27 1.72
C GLY A 156 2.63 -5.59 2.27
N ILE A 157 3.52 -6.10 1.42
CA ILE A 157 4.92 -6.38 1.73
C ILE A 157 5.79 -5.69 0.70
N GLN A 158 6.87 -5.01 1.10
CA GLN A 158 7.74 -4.30 0.15
C GLN A 158 8.69 -5.26 -0.62
N GLY A 159 8.13 -6.03 -1.56
CA GLY A 159 8.86 -7.03 -2.34
C GLY A 159 9.48 -8.18 -1.52
N VAL A 160 10.19 -9.09 -2.19
CA VAL A 160 10.69 -10.34 -1.57
C VAL A 160 11.61 -10.08 -0.38
N LYS A 161 12.55 -9.14 -0.55
CA LYS A 161 13.51 -8.73 0.49
C LYS A 161 12.84 -8.06 1.68
N GLY A 162 11.60 -7.61 1.52
CA GLY A 162 10.79 -7.05 2.59
C GLY A 162 10.22 -8.10 3.55
N TRP A 163 10.10 -9.36 3.12
CA TRP A 163 9.56 -10.43 3.94
C TRP A 163 10.54 -10.82 5.06
N LYS A 164 10.03 -10.96 6.28
CA LYS A 164 10.82 -11.40 7.45
C LYS A 164 10.25 -12.70 7.97
N SER A 165 11.11 -13.60 8.41
CA SER A 165 10.69 -14.93 8.87
C SER A 165 9.65 -14.94 9.99
N HIS A 166 9.63 -13.91 10.84
CA HIS A 166 8.62 -13.81 11.89
C HIS A 166 7.25 -13.34 11.39
N PHE A 167 7.12 -12.88 10.13
CA PHE A 167 5.84 -12.55 9.52
C PHE A 167 4.99 -13.79 9.24
N ASP A 168 5.62 -14.96 9.00
CA ASP A 168 4.92 -16.23 8.77
C ASP A 168 3.85 -16.48 9.86
N LYS A 169 4.19 -16.15 11.11
CA LYS A 169 3.33 -16.33 12.29
C LYS A 169 2.03 -15.52 12.26
N LEU A 170 2.00 -14.41 11.51
CA LEU A 170 0.79 -13.58 11.37
C LEU A 170 -0.30 -14.29 10.57
N PHE A 171 0.07 -15.28 9.76
CA PHE A 171 -0.84 -15.95 8.84
C PHE A 171 -1.16 -17.39 9.27
N VAL A 172 -0.60 -17.84 10.40
CA VAL A 172 -0.93 -19.15 10.98
C VAL A 172 -2.38 -19.11 11.46
N GLY A 173 -3.21 -19.98 10.91
CA GLY A 173 -4.62 -20.13 11.27
C GLY A 173 -5.61 -19.68 10.20
N TYR A 174 -5.18 -18.94 9.18
CA TYR A 174 -6.04 -18.67 8.02
C TYR A 174 -6.26 -19.95 7.22
N LYS A 175 -7.51 -20.17 6.78
CA LYS A 175 -7.85 -21.28 5.88
C LYS A 175 -7.15 -21.12 4.53
N ARG A 176 -7.04 -19.88 4.04
CA ARG A 176 -6.36 -19.52 2.79
C ARG A 176 -5.65 -18.18 2.92
N VAL A 177 -4.42 -18.13 2.39
CA VAL A 177 -3.67 -16.88 2.21
C VAL A 177 -3.44 -16.69 0.71
N TRP A 178 -4.15 -15.75 0.12
CA TRP A 178 -4.06 -15.42 -1.29
C TRP A 178 -2.85 -14.52 -1.53
N VAL A 179 -1.79 -15.05 -2.14
CA VAL A 179 -0.61 -14.25 -2.49
C VAL A 179 -0.82 -13.72 -3.90
N LEU A 180 -1.26 -12.47 -3.99
CA LEU A 180 -1.56 -11.80 -5.24
C LEU A 180 -0.23 -11.40 -5.90
N ALA A 181 0.06 -12.01 -7.04
CA ALA A 181 1.30 -11.81 -7.78
C ALA A 181 1.08 -10.85 -8.94
N ASP A 182 1.93 -9.85 -9.07
CA ASP A 182 1.97 -9.02 -10.27
C ASP A 182 2.31 -9.90 -11.49
N GLY A 183 1.77 -9.55 -12.65
CA GLY A 183 1.86 -10.34 -13.88
C GLY A 183 3.22 -10.23 -14.59
N ASP A 184 4.31 -10.23 -13.84
CA ASP A 184 5.68 -10.25 -14.32
C ASP A 184 6.53 -11.27 -13.54
N ASP A 185 7.77 -11.50 -13.99
CA ASP A 185 8.66 -12.52 -13.40
C ASP A 185 9.01 -12.20 -11.94
N ALA A 186 9.16 -10.92 -11.60
CA ALA A 186 9.51 -10.50 -10.24
C ALA A 186 8.34 -10.74 -9.28
N GLY A 187 7.12 -10.47 -9.73
CA GLY A 187 5.92 -10.70 -8.94
C GLY A 187 5.64 -12.18 -8.71
N MET A 188 5.90 -13.02 -9.73
CA MET A 188 5.85 -14.47 -9.56
C MET A 188 6.89 -14.99 -8.58
N GLU A 189 8.15 -14.53 -8.66
CA GLU A 189 9.20 -14.89 -7.70
C GLU A 189 8.79 -14.50 -6.27
N PHE A 190 8.21 -13.31 -6.10
CA PHE A 190 7.68 -12.89 -4.81
C PHE A 190 6.58 -13.82 -4.31
N ALA A 191 5.60 -14.10 -5.14
CA ALA A 191 4.44 -14.84 -4.71
C ALA A 191 4.79 -16.29 -4.36
N GLU A 192 5.63 -16.94 -5.17
CA GLU A 192 6.14 -18.28 -4.87
C GLU A 192 6.96 -18.31 -3.58
N THR A 193 7.85 -17.34 -3.40
CA THR A 193 8.66 -17.24 -2.19
C THR A 193 7.80 -17.09 -0.95
N VAL A 194 6.79 -16.21 -0.99
CA VAL A 194 5.89 -15.99 0.15
C VAL A 194 4.98 -17.20 0.38
N ALA A 195 4.33 -17.72 -0.66
CA ALA A 195 3.41 -18.85 -0.55
C ALA A 195 4.09 -20.09 0.05
N ASN A 196 5.34 -20.40 -0.35
CA ASN A 196 6.11 -21.52 0.19
C ASN A 196 6.41 -21.41 1.70
N ARG A 197 6.29 -20.22 2.30
CA ARG A 197 6.47 -20.00 3.74
C ARG A 197 5.18 -20.19 4.53
N LEU A 198 4.04 -20.22 3.86
CA LEU A 198 2.72 -20.17 4.47
C LEU A 198 2.00 -21.51 4.24
N PRO A 199 1.58 -22.23 5.29
CA PRO A 199 0.92 -23.52 5.14
C PRO A 199 -0.34 -23.49 4.26
N SER A 200 -1.03 -22.36 4.22
CA SER A 200 -2.24 -22.12 3.42
C SER A 200 -2.03 -21.08 2.32
N GLY A 201 -0.78 -20.81 1.94
CA GLY A 201 -0.40 -19.88 0.87
C GLY A 201 -0.76 -20.42 -0.51
N LEU A 202 -1.47 -19.61 -1.30
CA LEU A 202 -1.81 -19.91 -2.69
C LEU A 202 -1.37 -18.75 -3.57
N VAL A 203 -0.56 -19.04 -4.58
CA VAL A 203 -0.13 -18.05 -5.58
C VAL A 203 -1.30 -17.74 -6.50
N VAL A 204 -1.61 -16.46 -6.66
CA VAL A 204 -2.69 -15.95 -7.50
C VAL A 204 -2.11 -14.95 -8.50
N PRO A 205 -1.76 -15.39 -9.72
CA PRO A 205 -1.18 -14.50 -10.72
C PRO A 205 -2.22 -13.56 -11.33
N MET A 206 -1.87 -12.29 -11.44
CA MET A 206 -2.58 -11.33 -12.29
C MET A 206 -2.30 -11.62 -13.78
N GLY A 207 -3.04 -10.96 -14.68
CA GLY A 207 -2.77 -11.08 -16.12
C GLY A 207 -1.39 -10.50 -16.48
N ALA A 208 -0.80 -10.90 -17.61
CA ALA A 208 0.51 -10.41 -18.03
C ALA A 208 0.59 -8.87 -18.03
N GLY A 209 1.60 -8.31 -17.35
CA GLY A 209 1.80 -6.86 -17.18
C GLY A 209 0.77 -6.15 -16.29
N MET A 210 -0.10 -6.91 -15.60
CA MET A 210 -1.14 -6.38 -14.73
C MET A 210 -0.75 -6.55 -13.25
N ASP A 211 -1.06 -5.55 -12.45
CA ASP A 211 -1.10 -5.63 -10.99
C ASP A 211 -2.58 -5.66 -10.52
N VAL A 212 -2.82 -5.67 -9.21
CA VAL A 212 -4.20 -5.69 -8.67
C VAL A 212 -4.94 -4.41 -9.05
N ASN A 213 -4.26 -3.26 -9.00
CA ASN A 213 -4.84 -1.97 -9.34
C ASN A 213 -5.21 -1.85 -10.83
N LYS A 214 -4.32 -2.25 -11.75
CA LYS A 214 -4.55 -2.30 -13.19
C LYS A 214 -5.68 -3.27 -13.51
N THR A 215 -5.74 -4.43 -12.85
CA THR A 215 -6.83 -5.40 -13.01
C THR A 215 -8.18 -4.76 -12.66
N TYR A 216 -8.25 -4.07 -11.53
CA TYR A 216 -9.46 -3.33 -11.12
C TYR A 216 -9.81 -2.22 -12.11
N LYS A 217 -8.84 -1.37 -12.48
CA LYS A 217 -9.06 -0.22 -13.39
C LYS A 217 -9.61 -0.67 -14.75
N ASN A 218 -9.11 -1.79 -15.28
CA ASN A 218 -9.44 -2.26 -16.61
C ASN A 218 -10.69 -3.16 -16.67
N HIS A 219 -10.95 -3.93 -15.59
CA HIS A 219 -11.97 -5.00 -15.61
C HIS A 219 -12.94 -4.95 -14.43
N GLY A 220 -12.79 -3.98 -13.53
CA GLY A 220 -13.66 -3.76 -12.38
C GLY A 220 -13.42 -4.73 -11.22
N ARG A 221 -14.24 -4.55 -10.17
CA ARG A 221 -14.17 -5.27 -8.90
C ARG A 221 -14.25 -6.80 -9.07
N GLU A 222 -15.19 -7.27 -9.88
CA GLU A 222 -15.45 -8.70 -10.05
C GLU A 222 -14.24 -9.44 -10.65
N ALA A 223 -13.47 -8.79 -11.52
CA ALA A 223 -12.26 -9.40 -12.07
C ALA A 223 -11.21 -9.69 -10.99
N VAL A 224 -11.09 -8.82 -9.98
CA VAL A 224 -10.20 -9.04 -8.82
C VAL A 224 -10.75 -10.14 -7.92
N LEU A 225 -12.06 -10.19 -7.67
CA LEU A 225 -12.66 -11.22 -6.81
C LEU A 225 -12.66 -12.61 -7.44
N ASN A 226 -12.83 -12.69 -8.76
CA ASN A 226 -12.73 -13.94 -9.52
C ASN A 226 -11.37 -14.61 -9.34
N LYS A 227 -10.28 -13.83 -9.21
CA LYS A 227 -8.92 -14.36 -8.98
C LYS A 227 -8.80 -15.15 -7.67
N VAL A 228 -9.65 -14.85 -6.69
CA VAL A 228 -9.68 -15.51 -5.37
C VAL A 228 -10.96 -16.34 -5.16
N GLY A 229 -11.71 -16.63 -6.23
CA GLY A 229 -12.89 -17.50 -6.20
C GLY A 229 -14.08 -16.95 -5.41
N ARG A 230 -14.28 -15.63 -5.40
CA ARG A 230 -15.35 -14.94 -4.63
C ARG A 230 -16.43 -14.26 -5.50
N ALA A 231 -16.75 -14.85 -6.65
CA ALA A 231 -17.82 -14.41 -7.54
C ALA A 231 -19.21 -14.73 -6.97
#